data_AF-A0A9P9SAN5-F1
#
_entry.id   AF-A0A9P9SAN5-F1
#
_cell.length_a   1.000
_cell.length_b   1.000
_cell.length_c   1.000
_cell.angle_alpha   90.00
_cell.angle_beta   90.00
_cell.angle_gamma   90.00
#
_symmetry.space_group_name_H-M   'P 1'
#
loop_
_entity.id
_entity.type
_entity.pdbx_description
1 polymer ?
#
loop_
_entity_poly.entity_id
_entity_poly.type
_entity_poly.pdbx_seq_one_letter_code
_entity_poly.pdbx_strand_id
1 'polypeptide(L)' 'ASQPVSQNARCGTSFGGQTCLGSQWGNCCSQYGYCGSTVDYCSPQSCQAKYGRCN' A
#
# COMPACT_ATOMS: atom_id res chain seq x y z
N ALA A 1 5.30 -5.14 -14.39
CA ALA A 1 5.03 -3.69 -14.33
C ALA A 1 5.57 -3.16 -13.01
N SER A 2 6.60 -2.31 -13.08
CA SER A 2 7.23 -1.72 -11.90
C SER A 2 6.31 -0.62 -11.36
N GLN A 3 5.59 -0.91 -10.28
CA GLN A 3 4.70 0.07 -9.65
C GLN A 3 5.57 1.13 -8.95
N PRO A 4 5.27 2.44 -9.09
CA PRO A 4 6.02 3.48 -8.41
C PRO A 4 5.86 3.37 -6.88
N VAL A 5 6.96 3.49 -6.13
CA VAL A 5 6.89 3.48 -4.66
C VAL A 5 6.21 4.76 -4.18
N SER A 6 5.25 4.60 -3.26
CA SER A 6 4.57 5.70 -2.61
C SER A 6 5.57 6.68 -1.98
N GLN A 7 5.37 7.98 -2.19
CA GLN A 7 6.18 9.08 -1.61
C GLN A 7 5.37 9.99 -0.67
N ASN A 8 4.10 9.67 -0.47
CA ASN A 8 3.11 10.49 0.22
C ASN A 8 2.14 9.63 1.05
N ALA A 9 2.56 8.42 1.41
CA ALA A 9 1.75 7.40 2.07
C ALA A 9 0.45 7.03 1.33
N ARG A 10 0.36 7.25 0.01
CA ARG A 10 -0.78 6.85 -0.83
C ARG A 10 -0.46 5.63 -1.67
N CYS A 11 -1.45 4.78 -1.94
CA CYS A 11 -1.28 3.60 -2.77
C CYS A 11 -2.56 3.23 -3.52
N GLY A 12 -2.40 2.44 -4.58
CA GLY A 12 -3.52 2.01 -5.41
C GLY A 12 -3.62 2.76 -6.74
N THR A 13 -4.54 2.28 -7.59
CA THR A 13 -4.72 2.81 -8.95
C THR A 13 -5.11 4.29 -8.95
N SER A 14 -5.89 4.73 -7.96
CA SER A 14 -6.38 6.12 -7.87
C SER A 14 -5.28 7.14 -7.59
N PHE A 15 -4.10 6.68 -7.16
CA PHE A 15 -2.95 7.54 -6.85
C PHE A 15 -1.80 7.35 -7.85
N GLY A 16 -2.09 6.86 -9.06
CA GLY A 16 -1.08 6.61 -10.08
C GLY A 16 -0.48 5.21 -10.02
N GLY A 17 -1.22 4.24 -9.45
CA GLY A 17 -0.78 2.85 -9.36
C GLY A 17 0.40 2.65 -8.40
N GLN A 18 0.50 3.50 -7.39
CA GLN A 18 1.62 3.49 -6.44
C GLN A 18 1.54 2.29 -5.50
N THR A 19 2.71 1.72 -5.17
CA THR A 19 2.86 0.63 -4.21
C THR A 19 3.47 1.13 -2.91
N CYS A 20 3.02 0.54 -1.80
CA CYS A 20 3.65 0.70 -0.49
C CYS A 20 4.91 -0.17 -0.34
N LEU A 21 5.15 -1.12 -1.24
CA LEU A 21 6.34 -1.97 -1.17
C LEU A 21 7.62 -1.12 -1.33
N GLY A 22 8.45 -1.06 -0.29
CA GLY A 22 9.66 -0.24 -0.24
C GLY A 22 9.43 1.21 0.23
N SER A 23 8.22 1.53 0.67
CA SER A 23 7.86 2.82 1.24
C SER A 23 8.33 2.95 2.69
N GLN A 24 8.75 4.16 3.08
CA GLN A 24 9.09 4.48 4.47
C GLN A 24 7.89 4.47 5.43
N TRP A 25 6.66 4.59 4.90
CA TRP A 25 5.41 4.55 5.69
C TRP A 25 4.97 3.12 6.03
N GLY A 26 5.59 2.11 5.42
CA GLY A 26 5.23 0.72 5.58
C GLY A 26 4.86 0.07 4.26
N ASN A 27 4.88 -1.26 4.26
CA ASN A 27 4.75 -2.08 3.05
C ASN A 27 3.31 -2.46 2.70
N CYS A 28 2.34 -2.12 3.55
CA CYS A 28 0.96 -2.53 3.41
C CYS A 28 0.12 -1.39 2.83
N CYS A 29 -0.74 -1.69 1.87
CA CYS A 29 -1.62 -0.72 1.26
C CYS A 29 -3.04 -0.97 1.75
N SER A 30 -3.63 -0.07 2.52
CA SER A 30 -5.02 -0.22 2.96
C SER A 30 -6.00 -0.04 1.80
N GLN A 31 -7.23 -0.52 1.98
CA GLN A 31 -8.35 -0.37 1.05
C GLN A 31 -8.71 1.10 0.80
N TYR A 32 -8.34 1.98 1.74
CA TYR A 32 -8.51 3.43 1.62
C TYR A 32 -7.40 4.09 0.79
N GLY A 33 -6.44 3.31 0.30
CA GLY A 33 -5.32 3.79 -0.50
C GLY A 33 -4.24 4.48 0.33
N TYR A 34 -4.02 4.00 1.55
CA TYR A 34 -2.96 4.49 2.44
C TYR A 34 -1.90 3.44 2.73
N CYS A 35 -0.64 3.86 2.75
CA CYS A 35 0.47 3.02 3.18
C CYS A 35 0.59 3.02 4.70
N GLY A 36 0.75 1.83 5.25
CA GLY A 36 1.03 1.60 6.66
C GLY A 36 1.77 0.30 6.88
N SER A 37 2.12 0.04 8.13
CA SER A 37 2.77 -1.20 8.58
C SER A 37 2.04 -1.88 9.74
N THR A 38 0.92 -1.31 10.21
CA THR A 38 0.11 -1.91 11.28
C THR A 38 -0.91 -2.89 10.71
N VAL A 39 -1.41 -3.78 11.58
CA VAL A 39 -2.39 -4.82 11.21
C VAL A 39 -3.59 -4.23 10.49
N ASP A 40 -4.11 -3.06 10.87
CA ASP A 40 -5.26 -2.45 10.20
C ASP A 40 -5.02 -2.13 8.70
N TYR A 41 -3.77 -1.88 8.32
CA TYR A 41 -3.34 -1.59 6.94
C TYR A 41 -2.89 -2.85 6.21
N CYS A 42 -2.34 -3.83 6.94
CA CYS A 42 -1.84 -5.09 6.42
C CYS A 42 -2.91 -6.19 6.37
N SER A 43 -4.02 -6.00 7.08
CA SER A 43 -5.05 -7.01 7.25
C SER A 43 -5.54 -7.48 5.89
N PRO A 44 -5.56 -8.78 5.60
CA PRO A 44 -5.92 -9.28 4.27
C PRO A 44 -7.34 -8.88 3.83
N GLN A 45 -8.23 -8.59 4.78
CA GLN A 45 -9.58 -8.08 4.52
C GLN A 45 -9.61 -6.61 4.10
N SER A 46 -8.66 -5.79 4.59
CA SER A 46 -8.61 -4.35 4.38
C SER A 46 -7.39 -3.90 3.58
N CYS A 47 -6.59 -4.81 3.03
CA CYS A 47 -5.34 -4.52 2.34
C CYS A 47 -5.40 -4.84 0.83
N GLN A 48 -4.84 -3.97 0.01
CA GLN A 48 -4.71 -4.12 -1.44
C GLN A 48 -3.42 -4.85 -1.80
N ALA A 49 -3.48 -6.18 -1.93
CA ALA A 49 -2.31 -7.03 -2.19
C ALA A 49 -1.59 -6.74 -3.53
N LYS A 50 -2.25 -6.08 -4.48
CA LYS A 50 -1.59 -5.60 -5.71
C LYS A 50 -0.57 -4.48 -5.45
N TYR A 51 -0.85 -3.64 -4.46
CA TYR A 51 -0.12 -2.40 -4.17
C TYR A 51 0.61 -2.45 -2.82
N GLY A 52 0.65 -3.60 -2.15
CA GLY A 52 1.24 -3.75 -0.83
C GLY A 52 1.32 -5.20 -0.40
N ARG A 53 2.00 -5.45 0.72
CA ARG A 53 2.09 -6.75 1.36
C ARG A 53 0.96 -6.89 2.37
N CYS A 54 -0.02 -7.73 2.09
CA CYS A 54 -1.10 -8.04 3.03
C CYS A 54 -0.72 -9.29 3.80
N ASN A 55 -0.58 -9.18 5.11
CA ASN A 55 -0.21 -10.27 6.01
C ASN A 55 -0.95 -10.10 7.33
#